data_AF-A0A6P6YA52-F1
#
_entry.id   AF-A0A6P6YA52-F1
#
_cell.length_a   1.000
_cell.length_b   1.000
_cell.length_c   1.000
_cell.angle_alpha   90.00
_cell.angle_beta   90.00
_cell.angle_gamma   90.00
#
_symmetry.space_group_name_H-M   'P 1'
#
loop_
_entity.id
_entity.type
_entity.pdbx_description
1 polymer ?
#
loop_
_entity_poly.entity_id
_entity_poly.type
_entity_poly.pdbx_seq_one_letter_code
_entity_poly.pdbx_strand_id
1 'polypeptide(L)'
;MIEPIQFTEINKISLFSLENRIDYHLERIMKRKRLQNFKNSINFLNVYERILECLLEIINSTKNLIDRRRNLIQNGHDICQLLSTIISLDEQKFHKQQIIIELFDFIKEICTNLGQLIWALNSNREHIRYVCKVFNVPDLFFHQSIINGECGWISIKLQIIEMNHHCSKMIVECQRICQNIHHMVREIYF
;
A
#
# COMPACT_ATOMS: atom_id res chain seq x y z
N MET A 1 0.37 -11.20 22.87
CA MET A 1 -1.03 -10.75 22.94
C MET A 1 -1.13 -9.46 22.14
N ILE A 2 -1.98 -9.43 21.11
CA ILE A 2 -2.27 -8.19 20.37
C ILE A 2 -3.44 -7.56 21.11
N GLU A 3 -3.27 -6.37 21.65
CA GLU A 3 -4.37 -5.64 22.29
C GLU A 3 -5.48 -5.37 21.27
N PRO A 4 -6.76 -5.60 21.60
CA PRO A 4 -7.86 -5.22 20.75
C PRO A 4 -7.87 -3.69 20.66
N ILE A 5 -7.72 -3.17 19.44
CA ILE A 5 -7.88 -1.75 19.15
C ILE A 5 -9.31 -1.36 19.55
N GLN A 6 -9.47 -0.65 20.66
CA GLN A 6 -10.76 -0.08 21.05
C GLN A 6 -11.07 1.07 20.08
N PHE A 7 -12.09 0.87 19.25
CA PHE A 7 -12.63 1.91 18.38
C PHE A 7 -13.54 2.81 19.21
N THR A 8 -13.14 4.06 19.43
CA THR A 8 -13.93 5.07 20.15
C THR A 8 -14.88 5.80 19.21
N GLU A 9 -16.15 5.98 19.63
CA GLU A 9 -17.29 6.51 18.85
C GLU A 9 -17.22 8.01 18.42
N ILE A 10 -16.04 8.63 18.33
CA ILE A 10 -15.93 10.10 18.45
C ILE A 10 -15.85 10.87 17.12
N ASN A 11 -16.09 10.28 15.94
CA ASN A 11 -16.09 11.06 14.68
C ASN A 11 -17.31 10.79 13.77
N LYS A 12 -18.40 11.52 14.01
CA LYS A 12 -19.60 11.57 13.14
C LYS A 12 -19.34 12.38 11.87
N ILE A 13 -18.65 11.81 10.89
CA ILE A 13 -18.70 12.35 9.51
C ILE A 13 -19.96 11.84 8.82
N SER A 14 -20.62 12.70 8.05
CA SER A 14 -21.79 12.29 7.27
C SER A 14 -21.38 11.33 6.16
N LEU A 15 -22.25 10.37 5.83
CA LEU A 15 -22.00 9.40 4.75
C LEU A 15 -21.72 10.08 3.41
N PHE A 16 -22.39 11.20 3.13
CA PHE A 16 -22.13 11.99 1.94
C PHE A 16 -20.73 12.60 1.93
N SER A 17 -20.25 13.13 3.06
CA SER A 17 -18.87 13.63 3.16
C SER A 17 -17.84 12.50 3.04
N LEU A 18 -18.20 11.28 3.40
CA LEU A 18 -17.35 10.11 3.30
C LEU A 18 -17.27 9.60 1.86
N GLU A 19 -18.40 9.51 1.18
CA GLU A 19 -18.50 9.21 -0.26
C GLU A 19 -17.62 10.20 -1.06
N ASN A 20 -17.76 11.52 -0.83
CA ASN A 20 -16.94 12.52 -1.52
C ASN A 20 -15.42 12.36 -1.30
N ARG A 21 -15.00 11.98 -0.08
CA ARG A 21 -13.57 11.75 0.21
C ARG A 21 -13.04 10.50 -0.48
N ILE A 22 -13.87 9.45 -0.57
CA ILE A 22 -13.55 8.21 -1.28
C ILE A 22 -13.46 8.50 -2.79
N ASP A 23 -14.37 9.32 -3.32
CA ASP A 23 -14.42 9.71 -4.72
C ASP A 23 -13.17 10.47 -5.15
N TYR A 24 -12.74 11.43 -4.33
CA TYR A 24 -11.47 12.12 -4.55
C TYR A 24 -10.27 11.16 -4.61
N HIS A 25 -10.30 10.08 -3.83
CA HIS A 25 -9.24 9.08 -3.90
C HIS A 25 -9.32 8.24 -5.18
N LEU A 26 -10.53 7.83 -5.59
CA LEU A 26 -10.75 7.13 -6.86
C LEU A 26 -10.28 7.96 -8.06
N GLU A 27 -10.51 9.28 -8.04
CA GLU A 27 -9.98 10.22 -9.05
C GLU A 27 -8.45 10.21 -9.16
N ARG A 28 -7.75 9.98 -8.05
CA ARG A 28 -6.27 9.91 -8.04
C ARG A 28 -5.74 8.58 -8.55
N ILE A 29 -6.44 7.47 -8.31
CA ILE A 29 -5.95 6.12 -8.64
C ILE A 29 -6.55 5.56 -9.94
N MET A 30 -7.61 6.15 -10.49
CA MET A 30 -8.29 5.69 -11.71
C MET A 30 -8.20 6.74 -12.83
N LYS A 31 -8.03 6.27 -14.07
CA LYS A 31 -8.19 7.14 -15.25
C LYS A 31 -9.64 7.63 -15.35
N ARG A 32 -9.82 8.90 -15.72
CA ARG A 32 -11.14 9.58 -15.80
C ARG A 32 -12.25 8.76 -16.47
N LYS A 33 -11.98 8.15 -17.63
CA LYS A 33 -12.97 7.32 -18.35
C LYS A 33 -13.37 6.06 -17.56
N ARG A 34 -12.41 5.40 -16.89
CA ARG A 34 -12.69 4.22 -16.05
C ARG A 34 -13.49 4.61 -14.81
N LEU A 35 -13.13 5.73 -14.18
CA LEU A 35 -13.86 6.25 -13.03
C LEU A 35 -15.31 6.57 -13.39
N GLN A 36 -15.53 7.26 -14.51
CA GLN A 36 -16.87 7.60 -14.96
C GLN A 36 -17.72 6.35 -15.22
N ASN A 37 -17.15 5.34 -15.90
CA ASN A 37 -17.84 4.07 -16.12
C ASN A 37 -18.18 3.35 -14.81
N PHE A 38 -17.23 3.30 -13.87
CA PHE A 38 -17.43 2.71 -12.55
C PHE A 38 -18.52 3.44 -11.75
N LYS A 39 -18.50 4.77 -11.76
CA LYS A 39 -19.53 5.59 -11.07
C LYS A 39 -20.91 5.39 -11.66
N ASN A 40 -21.00 5.30 -12.99
CA ASN A 40 -22.26 5.00 -13.67
C ASN A 40 -22.75 3.58 -13.34
N SER A 41 -21.87 2.59 -13.15
CA SER A 41 -22.28 1.22 -12.83
C SER A 41 -22.76 1.01 -11.40
N ILE A 42 -22.57 1.98 -10.50
CA ILE A 42 -23.01 1.90 -9.10
C ILE A 42 -24.05 2.97 -8.74
N ASN A 43 -24.44 3.84 -9.68
CA ASN A 43 -25.27 5.02 -9.39
C ASN A 43 -26.68 4.68 -8.85
N PHE A 44 -27.21 3.50 -9.20
CA PHE A 44 -28.52 3.00 -8.79
C PHE A 44 -28.52 2.42 -7.38
N LEU A 45 -27.34 2.12 -6.83
CA LEU A 45 -27.19 1.58 -5.48
C LEU A 45 -27.42 2.67 -4.44
N ASN A 46 -27.78 2.28 -3.21
CA ASN A 46 -27.90 3.22 -2.11
C ASN A 46 -26.52 3.72 -1.64
N VAL A 47 -26.47 4.80 -0.84
CA VAL A 47 -25.21 5.45 -0.41
C VAL A 47 -24.25 4.45 0.28
N TYR A 48 -24.77 3.51 1.06
CA TYR A 48 -23.93 2.54 1.77
C TYR A 48 -23.28 1.54 0.81
N GLU A 49 -24.05 1.00 -0.13
CA GLU A 49 -23.59 0.08 -1.16
C GLU A 49 -22.59 0.74 -2.11
N ARG A 50 -22.82 2.00 -2.50
CA ARG A 50 -21.86 2.74 -3.34
C ARG A 50 -20.53 2.92 -2.66
N ILE A 51 -20.55 3.28 -1.37
CA ILE A 51 -19.31 3.42 -0.61
C ILE A 51 -18.57 2.07 -0.55
N LEU A 52 -19.27 0.95 -0.34
CA LEU A 52 -18.62 -0.36 -0.38
C LEU A 52 -17.93 -0.66 -1.71
N GLU A 53 -18.64 -0.50 -2.81
CA GLU A 53 -18.08 -0.75 -4.14
C GLU A 53 -16.83 0.10 -4.36
N CYS A 54 -16.86 1.36 -3.92
CA CYS A 54 -15.71 2.24 -3.99
C CYS A 54 -14.54 1.75 -3.13
N LEU A 55 -14.80 1.22 -1.92
CA LEU A 55 -13.75 0.66 -1.07
C LEU A 55 -13.14 -0.61 -1.66
N LEU A 56 -13.96 -1.49 -2.23
CA LEU A 56 -13.49 -2.69 -2.94
C LEU A 56 -12.58 -2.32 -4.11
N GLU A 57 -12.94 -1.28 -4.87
CA GLU A 57 -12.12 -0.80 -5.99
C GLU A 57 -10.76 -0.27 -5.51
N ILE A 58 -10.72 0.42 -4.35
CA ILE A 58 -9.47 0.90 -3.73
C ILE A 58 -8.59 -0.28 -3.28
N ILE A 59 -9.18 -1.29 -2.65
CA ILE A 59 -8.47 -2.50 -2.21
C ILE A 59 -7.89 -3.24 -3.42
N ASN A 60 -8.70 -3.45 -4.46
CA ASN A 60 -8.28 -4.11 -5.69
C ASN A 60 -7.19 -3.33 -6.42
N SER A 61 -7.30 -2.00 -6.48
CA SER A 61 -6.27 -1.14 -7.06
C SER A 61 -4.95 -1.24 -6.28
N THR A 62 -5.01 -1.26 -4.95
CA THR A 62 -3.84 -1.41 -4.08
C THR A 62 -3.18 -2.78 -4.25
N LYS A 63 -3.97 -3.85 -4.30
CA LYS A 63 -3.49 -5.22 -4.59
C LYS A 63 -2.77 -5.28 -5.94
N ASN A 64 -3.40 -4.76 -6.98
CA ASN A 64 -2.82 -4.72 -8.33
C ASN A 64 -1.53 -3.88 -8.39
N LEU A 65 -1.44 -2.79 -7.61
CA LEU A 65 -0.22 -1.99 -7.50
C LEU A 65 0.93 -2.82 -6.93
N ILE A 66 0.68 -3.54 -5.82
CA ILE A 66 1.67 -4.40 -5.19
C ILE A 66 2.11 -5.51 -6.14
N ASP A 67 1.15 -6.22 -6.75
CA ASP A 67 1.44 -7.35 -7.65
C ASP A 67 2.30 -6.91 -8.83
N ARG A 68 1.97 -5.77 -9.47
CA ARG A 68 2.76 -5.22 -10.59
C ARG A 68 4.14 -4.72 -10.19
N ARG A 69 4.34 -4.39 -8.91
CA ARG A 69 5.60 -3.84 -8.40
C ARG A 69 6.45 -4.88 -7.66
N ARG A 70 6.02 -6.15 -7.61
CA ARG A 70 6.80 -7.24 -7.01
C ARG A 70 8.20 -7.38 -7.63
N ASN A 71 8.33 -7.27 -8.95
CA ASN A 71 9.63 -7.32 -9.63
C ASN A 71 10.57 -6.19 -9.19
N LEU A 72 10.03 -5.00 -8.92
CA LEU A 72 10.84 -3.89 -8.42
C LEU A 72 11.43 -4.18 -7.03
N ILE A 73 10.64 -4.82 -6.15
CA ILE A 73 11.11 -5.23 -4.82
C ILE A 73 12.19 -6.30 -4.96
N GLN A 74 11.99 -7.29 -5.83
CA GLN A 74 12.98 -8.32 -6.12
C GLN A 74 14.30 -7.71 -6.63
N ASN A 75 14.25 -6.82 -7.61
CA ASN A 75 15.42 -6.11 -8.12
C ASN A 75 16.16 -5.34 -7.01
N GLY A 76 15.42 -4.79 -6.04
CA GLY A 76 16.00 -4.13 -4.87
C GLY A 76 16.79 -5.09 -3.96
N HIS A 77 16.28 -6.30 -3.74
CA HIS A 77 17.02 -7.34 -3.00
C HIS A 77 18.25 -7.82 -3.77
N ASP A 78 18.11 -8.03 -5.08
CA ASP A 78 19.22 -8.46 -5.94
C ASP A 78 20.37 -7.44 -5.92
N ILE A 79 20.05 -6.14 -5.91
CA ILE A 79 21.05 -5.08 -5.73
C ILE A 79 21.71 -5.13 -4.35
N CYS A 80 20.96 -5.34 -3.27
CA CYS A 80 21.57 -5.50 -1.94
C CYS A 80 22.56 -6.66 -1.92
N GLN A 81 22.21 -7.78 -2.55
CA GLN A 81 23.09 -8.94 -2.65
C GLN A 81 24.35 -8.62 -3.48
N LEU A 82 24.19 -7.97 -4.64
CA LEU A 82 25.30 -7.55 -5.49
C LEU A 82 26.28 -6.64 -4.74
N LEU A 83 25.76 -5.62 -4.04
CA LEU A 83 26.57 -4.68 -3.25
C LEU A 83 27.32 -5.40 -2.12
N SER A 84 26.66 -6.34 -1.43
CA SER A 84 27.29 -7.15 -0.40
C SER A 84 28.43 -8.01 -0.97
N THR A 85 28.26 -8.58 -2.17
CA THR A 85 29.34 -9.30 -2.86
C THR A 85 30.51 -8.37 -3.16
N ILE A 86 30.26 -7.18 -3.71
CA ILE A 86 31.31 -6.19 -4.03
C ILE A 86 32.11 -5.81 -2.77
N ILE A 87 31.43 -5.57 -1.64
CA ILE A 87 32.08 -5.30 -0.37
C ILE A 87 33.04 -6.43 0.02
N SER A 88 32.60 -7.69 -0.14
CA SER A 88 33.37 -8.88 0.23
C SER A 88 34.53 -9.24 -0.71
N LEU A 89 34.60 -8.66 -1.91
CA LEU A 89 35.69 -8.91 -2.85
C LEU A 89 37.04 -8.52 -2.23
N ASP A 90 38.07 -9.32 -2.45
CA ASP A 90 39.45 -8.98 -2.08
C ASP A 90 40.09 -8.08 -3.16
N GLU A 91 39.41 -6.97 -3.47
CA GLU A 91 39.84 -5.96 -4.44
C GLU A 91 40.19 -4.65 -3.75
N GLN A 92 41.09 -3.88 -4.38
CA GLN A 92 41.41 -2.53 -3.90
C GLN A 92 40.16 -1.65 -3.90
N LYS A 93 40.08 -0.76 -2.89
CA LYS A 93 38.97 0.17 -2.69
C LYS A 93 38.63 0.97 -3.96
N PHE A 94 39.64 1.41 -4.72
CA PHE A 94 39.44 2.15 -5.97
C PHE A 94 38.64 1.34 -7.01
N HIS A 95 38.93 0.04 -7.17
CA HIS A 95 38.21 -0.81 -8.13
C HIS A 95 36.77 -1.04 -7.73
N LYS A 96 36.50 -1.29 -6.43
CA LYS A 96 35.13 -1.40 -5.90
C LYS A 96 34.32 -0.13 -6.18
N GLN A 97 34.90 1.04 -5.98
CA GLN A 97 34.25 2.33 -6.26
C GLN A 97 33.91 2.49 -7.75
N GLN A 98 34.80 2.05 -8.64
CA GLN A 98 34.58 2.12 -10.09
C GLN A 98 33.40 1.24 -10.52
N ILE A 99 33.30 0.02 -10.00
CA ILE A 99 32.15 -0.87 -10.22
C ILE A 99 30.85 -0.20 -9.76
N ILE A 100 30.85 0.46 -8.60
CA ILE A 100 29.67 1.17 -8.09
C ILE A 100 29.28 2.37 -8.96
N ILE A 101 30.25 3.11 -9.48
CA ILE A 101 29.99 4.23 -10.40
C ILE A 101 29.26 3.74 -11.66
N GLU A 102 29.67 2.60 -12.21
CA GLU A 102 29.02 1.99 -13.38
C GLU A 102 27.58 1.54 -13.10
N LEU A 103 27.30 1.13 -11.86
CA LEU A 103 25.96 0.71 -11.41
C LEU A 103 25.10 1.86 -10.87
N PHE A 104 25.63 3.07 -10.75
CA PHE A 104 25.03 4.13 -9.94
C PHE A 104 23.64 4.56 -10.43
N ASP A 105 23.47 4.73 -11.74
CA ASP A 105 22.20 5.16 -12.30
C ASP A 105 21.10 4.11 -12.07
N PHE A 106 21.45 2.82 -12.17
CA PHE A 106 20.53 1.73 -11.91
C PHE A 106 20.13 1.66 -10.43
N ILE A 107 21.10 1.80 -9.52
CA ILE A 107 20.85 1.86 -8.07
C ILE A 107 19.91 3.03 -7.74
N LYS A 108 20.16 4.21 -8.31
CA LYS A 108 19.36 5.42 -8.11
C LYS A 108 17.93 5.24 -8.63
N GLU A 109 17.76 4.61 -9.78
CA GLU A 109 16.45 4.31 -10.35
C GLU A 109 15.64 3.40 -9.42
N ILE A 110 16.25 2.31 -8.92
CA ILE A 110 15.59 1.38 -7.99
C ILE A 110 15.14 2.11 -6.72
N CYS A 111 16.03 2.87 -6.09
CA CYS A 111 15.70 3.63 -4.87
C CYS A 111 14.57 4.65 -5.11
N THR A 112 14.57 5.33 -6.26
CA THR A 112 13.52 6.30 -6.62
C THR A 112 12.17 5.59 -6.76
N ASN A 113 12.13 4.49 -7.49
CA ASN A 113 10.91 3.71 -7.72
C ASN A 113 10.36 3.09 -6.43
N LEU A 114 11.24 2.58 -5.54
CA LEU A 114 10.85 2.09 -4.22
C LEU A 114 10.28 3.23 -3.36
N GLY A 115 10.86 4.43 -3.41
CA GLY A 115 10.33 5.62 -2.74
C GLY A 115 8.92 6.01 -3.21
N GLN A 116 8.68 5.99 -4.53
CA GLN A 116 7.35 6.23 -5.11
C GLN A 116 6.34 5.18 -4.66
N LEU A 117 6.74 3.91 -4.59
CA LEU A 117 5.89 2.82 -4.09
C LEU A 117 5.52 3.03 -2.61
N ILE A 118 6.50 3.38 -1.75
CA ILE A 118 6.26 3.70 -0.35
C ILE A 118 5.23 4.82 -0.20
N TRP A 119 5.35 5.89 -1.00
CA TRP A 119 4.41 7.02 -0.96
C TRP A 119 3.00 6.59 -1.34
N ALA A 120 2.86 5.82 -2.44
CA ALA A 120 1.56 5.31 -2.89
C ALA A 120 0.90 4.39 -1.85
N LEU A 121 1.68 3.46 -1.27
CA LEU A 121 1.19 2.56 -0.22
C LEU A 121 0.78 3.31 1.05
N ASN A 122 1.54 4.33 1.47
CA ASN A 122 1.16 5.16 2.62
C ASN A 122 -0.13 5.94 2.37
N SER A 123 -0.31 6.51 1.18
CA SER A 123 -1.55 7.21 0.82
C SER A 123 -2.73 6.24 0.90
N ASN A 124 -2.65 5.09 0.25
CA ASN A 124 -3.74 4.11 0.23
C ASN A 124 -4.05 3.60 1.66
N ARG A 125 -3.01 3.32 2.44
CA ARG A 125 -3.12 2.88 3.83
C ARG A 125 -3.87 3.88 4.71
N GLU A 126 -3.56 5.17 4.61
CA GLU A 126 -4.23 6.19 5.42
C GLU A 126 -5.71 6.33 5.06
N HIS A 127 -6.07 6.25 3.78
CA HIS A 127 -7.46 6.27 3.36
C HIS A 127 -8.24 5.05 3.86
N ILE A 128 -7.65 3.86 3.75
CA ILE A 128 -8.22 2.62 4.29
C ILE A 128 -8.42 2.72 5.81
N ARG A 129 -7.41 3.21 6.54
CA ARG A 129 -7.47 3.43 7.99
C ARG A 129 -8.52 4.46 8.39
N TYR A 130 -8.65 5.54 7.61
CA TYR A 130 -9.63 6.59 7.85
C TYR A 130 -11.07 6.07 7.71
N VAL A 131 -11.32 5.28 6.66
CA VAL A 131 -12.59 4.60 6.45
C VAL A 131 -12.92 3.71 7.65
N CYS A 132 -11.98 2.89 8.15
CA CYS A 132 -12.18 2.06 9.34
C CYS A 132 -12.52 2.84 10.61
N LYS A 133 -12.08 4.10 10.72
CA LYS A 133 -12.31 4.92 11.92
C LYS A 133 -13.64 5.67 11.88
N VAL A 134 -14.07 6.08 10.69
CA VAL A 134 -15.29 6.89 10.50
C VAL A 134 -16.52 6.00 10.33
N PHE A 135 -16.36 4.83 9.73
CA PHE A 135 -17.39 3.80 9.74
C PHE A 135 -17.35 3.06 11.08
N ASN A 136 -18.20 3.46 12.03
CA ASN A 136 -18.72 2.49 13.00
C ASN A 136 -19.61 1.53 12.19
N VAL A 137 -19.05 0.39 11.76
CA VAL A 137 -19.87 -0.72 11.28
C VAL A 137 -20.63 -1.23 12.51
N PRO A 138 -21.95 -1.05 12.62
CA PRO A 138 -22.66 -1.48 13.82
C PRO A 138 -22.45 -2.98 14.02
N ASP A 139 -22.14 -3.40 15.26
CA ASP A 139 -21.98 -4.82 15.61
C ASP A 139 -23.21 -5.67 15.23
N LEU A 140 -24.38 -5.03 15.06
CA LEU A 140 -25.59 -5.64 14.53
C LEU A 140 -25.41 -6.29 13.14
N PHE A 141 -24.59 -5.71 12.26
CA PHE A 141 -24.28 -6.29 10.94
C PHE A 141 -23.31 -7.45 11.04
N PHE A 142 -22.46 -7.49 12.08
CA PHE A 142 -21.60 -8.64 12.36
C PHE A 142 -22.44 -9.86 12.77
N HIS A 143 -23.41 -9.67 13.65
CA HIS A 143 -24.26 -10.77 14.09
C HIS A 143 -25.23 -11.25 13.00
N GLN A 144 -25.84 -10.36 12.21
CA GLN A 144 -26.78 -10.77 11.16
C GLN A 144 -26.12 -11.49 9.98
N SER A 145 -24.89 -11.11 9.61
CA SER A 145 -24.16 -11.78 8.51
C SER A 145 -23.59 -13.16 8.90
N ILE A 146 -23.26 -13.36 10.19
CA ILE A 146 -22.90 -14.68 10.73
C ILE A 146 -24.12 -15.61 10.78
N ILE A 147 -25.32 -15.07 11.05
CA ILE A 147 -26.57 -15.85 11.16
C ILE A 147 -27.13 -16.23 9.78
N ASN A 148 -27.03 -15.34 8.77
CA ASN A 148 -27.67 -15.54 7.45
C ASN A 148 -26.72 -16.06 6.35
N GLY A 149 -25.44 -16.32 6.65
CA GLY A 149 -24.47 -16.82 5.64
C GLY A 149 -24.06 -15.80 4.56
N GLU A 150 -24.72 -14.65 4.48
CA GLU A 150 -24.37 -13.55 3.56
C GLU A 150 -23.35 -12.62 4.22
N CYS A 151 -22.08 -13.00 4.08
CA CYS A 151 -20.95 -12.44 4.84
C CYS A 151 -20.11 -11.41 4.04
N GLY A 152 -20.73 -10.61 3.17
CA GLY A 152 -20.01 -9.65 2.32
C GLY A 152 -19.24 -8.59 3.12
N TRP A 153 -19.85 -8.02 4.16
CA TRP A 153 -19.27 -6.89 4.92
C TRP A 153 -18.15 -7.27 5.89
N ILE A 154 -18.29 -8.38 6.62
CA ILE A 154 -17.22 -8.92 7.47
C ILE A 154 -16.02 -9.29 6.60
N SER A 155 -16.27 -9.89 5.43
CA SER A 155 -15.24 -10.19 4.44
C SER A 155 -14.50 -8.92 4.01
N ILE A 156 -15.20 -7.82 3.74
CA ILE A 156 -14.59 -6.55 3.36
C ILE A 156 -13.76 -5.95 4.49
N LYS A 157 -14.22 -5.98 5.75
CA LYS A 157 -13.43 -5.46 6.88
C LYS A 157 -12.15 -6.26 7.11
N LEU A 158 -12.22 -7.59 7.01
CA LEU A 158 -11.04 -8.45 7.09
C LEU A 158 -10.07 -8.16 5.94
N GLN A 159 -10.57 -8.06 4.70
CA GLN A 159 -9.76 -7.69 3.54
C GLN A 159 -9.09 -6.31 3.69
N ILE A 160 -9.80 -5.34 4.28
CA ILE A 160 -9.25 -4.02 4.61
C ILE A 160 -8.11 -4.12 5.62
N ILE A 161 -8.30 -4.85 6.72
CA ILE A 161 -7.28 -5.03 7.77
C ILE A 161 -6.06 -5.76 7.19
N GLU A 162 -6.28 -6.82 6.45
CA GLU A 162 -5.23 -7.58 5.77
C GLU A 162 -4.45 -6.71 4.78
N MET A 163 -5.14 -5.91 3.96
CA MET A 163 -4.50 -5.01 3.01
C MET A 163 -3.69 -3.92 3.71
N ASN A 164 -4.19 -3.35 4.81
CA ASN A 164 -3.46 -2.39 5.63
C ASN A 164 -2.17 -3.01 6.22
N HIS A 165 -2.26 -4.24 6.73
CA HIS A 165 -1.10 -4.98 7.22
C HIS A 165 -0.10 -5.28 6.10
N HIS A 166 -0.59 -5.70 4.94
CA HIS A 166 0.23 -5.98 3.77
C HIS A 166 0.97 -4.73 3.29
N CYS A 167 0.28 -3.59 3.18
CA CYS A 167 0.89 -2.30 2.88
C CYS A 167 2.00 -1.96 3.90
N SER A 168 1.72 -2.15 5.19
CA SER A 168 2.68 -1.85 6.25
C SER A 168 3.95 -2.70 6.13
N LYS A 169 3.80 -4.01 5.88
CA LYS A 169 4.94 -4.92 5.64
C LYS A 169 5.76 -4.50 4.42
N MET A 170 5.10 -4.21 3.30
CA MET A 170 5.78 -3.80 2.07
C MET A 170 6.50 -2.46 2.22
N ILE A 171 5.92 -1.48 2.92
CA ILE A 171 6.57 -0.20 3.23
C ILE A 171 7.85 -0.43 4.01
N VAL A 172 7.79 -1.22 5.09
CA VAL A 172 8.96 -1.53 5.92
C VAL A 172 10.05 -2.24 5.10
N GLU A 173 9.66 -3.19 4.26
CA GLU A 173 10.60 -3.90 3.39
C GLU A 173 11.30 -2.95 2.39
N CYS A 174 10.53 -2.11 1.68
CA CYS A 174 11.10 -1.14 0.75
C CYS A 174 12.03 -0.15 1.47
N GLN A 175 11.66 0.32 2.67
CA GLN A 175 12.50 1.19 3.49
C GLN A 175 13.81 0.50 3.88
N ARG A 176 13.74 -0.76 4.31
CA ARG A 176 14.92 -1.57 4.67
C ARG A 176 15.86 -1.74 3.48
N ILE A 177 15.34 -2.04 2.29
CA ILE A 177 16.12 -2.16 1.06
C ILE A 177 16.86 -0.84 0.79
N CYS A 178 16.14 0.30 0.76
CA CYS A 178 16.76 1.60 0.52
C CYS A 178 17.84 1.94 1.56
N GLN A 179 17.60 1.64 2.84
CA GLN A 179 18.58 1.87 3.91
C GLN A 179 19.83 1.01 3.72
N ASN A 180 19.66 -0.26 3.40
CA ASN A 180 20.77 -1.19 3.14
C ASN A 180 21.61 -0.72 1.95
N ILE A 181 20.98 -0.37 0.84
CA ILE A 181 21.69 0.17 -0.34
C ILE A 181 22.52 1.38 0.05
N HIS A 182 21.92 2.36 0.73
CA HIS A 182 22.66 3.56 1.16
C HIS A 182 23.82 3.24 2.10
N HIS A 183 23.64 2.29 3.02
CA HIS A 183 24.69 1.88 3.95
C HIS A 183 25.86 1.19 3.22
N MET A 184 25.57 0.22 2.36
CA MET A 184 26.57 -0.54 1.61
C MET A 184 27.33 0.36 0.64
N VAL A 185 26.64 1.26 -0.07
CA VAL A 185 27.30 2.24 -0.93
C VAL A 185 28.26 3.10 -0.11
N ARG A 186 27.85 3.58 1.08
CA ARG A 186 28.74 4.33 1.97
C ARG A 186 29.97 3.53 2.40
N GLU A 187 29.80 2.27 2.77
CA GLU A 187 30.90 1.38 3.16
C GLU A 187 31.95 1.19 2.05
N ILE A 188 31.52 1.20 0.79
CA ILE A 188 32.45 1.11 -0.35
C ILE A 188 33.22 2.44 -0.55
N TYR A 189 32.56 3.58 -0.30
CA TYR A 189 33.18 4.90 -0.48
C TYR A 189 34.06 5.32 0.71
N PHE A 190 33.68 5.00 1.95
CA PHE A 190 34.32 5.47 3.18
C PHE A 190 35.08 4.35 3.89
#